data_AF-A0A4V1RG23-F1
#
_entry.id   AF-A0A4V1RG23-F1
#
_cell.length_a   1.000
_cell.length_b   1.000
_cell.length_c   1.000
_cell.angle_alpha   90.00
_cell.angle_beta   90.00
_cell.angle_gamma   90.00
#
_symmetry.space_group_name_H-M   'P 1'
#
loop_
_entity.id
_entity.type
_entity.pdbx_description
1 polymer ?
#
loop_
_entity_poly.entity_id
_entity_poly.type
_entity_poly.pdbx_seq_one_letter_code
_entity_poly.pdbx_strand_id
1 'polypeptide(L)'
;GISDILTLDETIKRNPQALVQLCLGAFKAGMREFTANVSGNDLVRVTGYMVRLSDLEKYRAEGSRTNTTWLGEEAARNTRILERQPRVISHEQQMRFSQ
;
A
#
# COMPACT_ATOMS: atom_id res chain seq x y z
N GLY A 1 -6.12 -5.62 -14.34
CA GLY A 1 -5.84 -4.18 -14.52
C GLY A 1 -4.35 -3.97 -14.34
N ILE A 2 -3.78 -2.92 -14.92
CA ILE A 2 -2.38 -2.54 -14.64
C ILE A 2 -2.43 -1.59 -13.45
N SER A 3 -2.29 -2.13 -12.24
CA SER A 3 -2.32 -1.35 -11.00
C SER A 3 -1.39 -1.98 -9.96
N ASP A 4 -0.95 -1.18 -9.00
CA ASP A 4 -0.13 -1.66 -7.87
C ASP A 4 -0.47 -0.88 -6.60
N ILE A 5 -0.13 -1.49 -5.46
CA ILE A 5 -0.28 -0.94 -4.12
C ILE A 5 1.12 -0.74 -3.54
N LEU A 6 1.56 0.52 -3.46
CA LEU A 6 2.86 0.88 -2.90
C LEU A 6 2.78 1.11 -1.40
N THR A 7 3.73 0.59 -0.64
CA THR A 7 3.91 0.95 0.77
C THR A 7 4.86 2.15 0.85
N LEU A 8 4.36 3.27 1.37
CA LEU A 8 5.09 4.52 1.54
C LEU A 8 5.37 4.77 3.01
N ASP A 9 6.52 5.37 3.29
CA ASP A 9 6.86 5.83 4.62
C ASP A 9 6.08 7.10 5.03
N GLU A 10 5.88 7.31 6.33
CA GLU A 10 5.15 8.46 6.86
C GLU A 10 5.76 9.82 6.46
N THR A 11 7.06 9.86 6.17
CA THR A 11 7.75 11.06 5.66
C THR A 11 7.10 11.65 4.41
N ILE A 12 6.35 10.85 3.63
CA ILE A 12 5.59 11.35 2.46
C ILE A 12 4.61 12.47 2.82
N LYS A 13 4.07 12.48 4.04
CA LYS A 13 3.17 13.54 4.53
C LYS A 13 3.86 14.91 4.57
N ARG A 14 5.18 14.92 4.76
CA ARG A 14 6.01 16.15 4.79
C ARG A 14 6.49 16.59 3.40
N ASN A 15 6.35 15.73 2.39
CA ASN A 15 6.75 16.01 1.01
C ASN A 15 5.66 15.53 0.02
N PRO A 16 4.51 16.24 -0.05
CA PRO A 16 3.42 15.88 -0.97
C PRO A 16 3.83 15.96 -2.45
N GLN A 17 4.84 16.77 -2.80
CA GLN A 17 5.35 16.84 -4.17
C GLN A 17 5.93 15.49 -4.61
N ALA A 18 6.62 14.76 -3.74
CA ALA A 18 7.12 13.43 -4.05
C ALA A 18 5.98 12.45 -4.38
N LEU A 19 4.83 12.53 -3.69
CA LEU A 19 3.66 11.71 -3.99
C LEU A 19 3.11 12.01 -5.40
N VAL A 20 3.01 13.29 -5.76
CA VAL A 20 2.59 13.70 -7.12
C VAL A 20 3.52 13.09 -8.17
N GLN A 21 4.83 13.09 -7.93
CA GLN A 21 5.79 12.49 -8.87
C GLN A 21 5.65 10.97 -8.99
N LEU A 22 5.38 10.27 -7.89
CA LEU A 22 5.06 8.84 -7.94
C LEU A 22 3.80 8.58 -8.78
N CYS A 23 2.76 9.40 -8.62
CA CYS A 23 1.54 9.29 -9.43
C CYS A 23 1.80 9.54 -10.92
N LEU A 24 2.49 10.63 -11.26
CA LEU A 24 2.84 10.97 -12.65
C LEU A 24 3.74 9.89 -13.28
N GLY A 25 4.71 9.39 -12.52
CA GLY A 25 5.57 8.26 -12.89
C GLY A 25 4.78 7.00 -13.19
N ALA A 26 3.87 6.62 -12.29
CA ALA A 26 3.00 5.46 -12.44
C ALA A 26 2.14 5.55 -13.71
N PHE A 27 1.47 6.69 -13.93
CA PHE A 27 0.65 6.88 -15.12
C PHE A 27 1.47 6.89 -16.41
N LYS A 28 2.66 7.51 -16.41
CA LYS A 28 3.59 7.48 -17.55
C LYS A 28 4.10 6.06 -17.85
N ALA A 29 4.25 5.22 -16.84
CA ALA A 29 4.59 3.81 -16.97
C ALA A 29 3.42 2.93 -17.44
N GLY A 30 2.25 3.51 -17.71
CA GLY A 30 1.07 2.81 -18.22
C GLY A 30 0.18 2.19 -17.14
N MET A 31 0.39 2.52 -15.86
CA MET A 31 -0.53 2.12 -14.79
C MET A 31 -1.86 2.85 -14.96
N ARG A 32 -2.97 2.13 -14.75
CA ARG A 32 -4.34 2.68 -14.84
C ARG A 32 -4.86 3.15 -13.49
N GLU A 33 -4.31 2.60 -12.41
CA GLU A 33 -4.67 2.94 -11.04
C GLU A 33 -3.40 2.90 -10.20
N PHE A 34 -3.23 3.91 -9.35
CA PHE A 34 -2.17 4.02 -8.36
C PHE A 34 -2.81 3.99 -6.97
N THR A 35 -2.40 3.05 -6.13
CA THR A 35 -2.80 3.02 -4.72
C THR A 35 -1.57 3.03 -3.83
N ALA A 36 -1.64 3.73 -2.70
CA ALA A 36 -0.57 3.75 -1.71
C ALA A 36 -1.12 3.49 -0.30
N ASN A 37 -0.44 2.61 0.42
CA ASN A 37 -0.59 2.45 1.87
C ASN A 37 0.51 3.27 2.55
N VAL A 38 0.15 4.15 3.47
CA VAL A 38 1.12 4.87 4.31
C VAL A 38 1.38 4.04 5.55
N SER A 39 2.65 3.84 5.90
CA SER A 39 3.06 3.12 7.10
C SER A 39 2.44 3.74 8.36
N GLY A 40 2.08 2.89 9.33
CA GLY A 40 1.48 3.31 10.59
C GLY A 40 -0.05 3.46 10.60
N ASN A 41 -0.73 3.28 9.46
CA ASN A 41 -2.20 3.27 9.42
C ASN A 41 -2.78 1.86 9.64
N ASP A 42 -3.86 1.77 10.42
CA ASP A 42 -4.59 0.52 10.64
C ASP A 42 -5.37 0.06 9.39
N LEU A 43 -5.83 1.00 8.56
CA LEU A 43 -6.61 0.68 7.36
C LEU A 43 -5.70 0.61 6.12
N VAL A 44 -5.62 -0.56 5.50
CA VAL A 44 -4.75 -0.84 4.36
C VAL A 44 -5.52 -1.39 3.15
N ARG A 45 -5.05 -1.07 1.94
CA ARG A 45 -5.52 -1.68 0.71
C ARG A 45 -4.90 -3.06 0.52
N VAL A 46 -5.72 -4.07 0.29
CA VAL A 46 -5.31 -5.43 -0.08
C VAL A 46 -6.10 -5.85 -1.31
N THR A 47 -5.40 -6.10 -2.44
CA THR A 47 -5.95 -6.67 -3.69
C THR A 47 -7.28 -6.09 -4.20
N GLY A 48 -7.64 -4.85 -3.87
CA GLY A 48 -8.89 -4.23 -4.32
C GLY A 48 -9.95 -3.99 -3.24
N TYR A 49 -9.69 -4.27 -1.97
CA TYR A 49 -10.55 -3.91 -0.83
C TYR A 49 -9.74 -3.27 0.31
N MET A 50 -10.43 -2.66 1.27
CA MET A 50 -9.83 -2.07 2.47
C MET A 50 -9.99 -3.03 3.64
N VAL A 51 -8.91 -3.24 4.40
CA VAL A 51 -8.86 -4.14 5.56
C VAL A 51 -8.25 -3.39 6.74
N ARG A 52 -8.78 -3.61 7.94
CA ARG A 52 -8.13 -3.17 9.18
C ARG A 52 -7.13 -4.22 9.64
N LEU A 53 -5.90 -3.81 9.93
CA LEU A 53 -4.86 -4.69 10.45
C LEU A 53 -5.28 -5.28 11.80
N SER A 54 -5.92 -4.48 12.64
CA SER A 54 -6.50 -4.91 13.92
C SER A 54 -7.55 -6.02 13.77
N ASP A 55 -8.32 -6.03 12.68
CA ASP A 55 -9.28 -7.11 12.40
C ASP A 55 -8.58 -8.38 11.92
N LEU A 56 -7.47 -8.27 11.16
CA LEU A 56 -6.64 -9.41 10.78
C LEU A 56 -6.00 -10.06 12.00
N GLU A 57 -5.47 -9.26 12.93
CA GLU A 57 -4.89 -9.75 14.18
C GLU A 57 -5.91 -10.52 15.03
N LYS A 58 -7.10 -9.96 15.22
CA LYS A 58 -8.22 -10.64 15.90
C LYS A 58 -8.59 -11.95 15.20
N TYR A 59 -8.71 -11.91 13.87
CA TYR A 59 -9.02 -13.11 13.08
C TYR A 59 -7.94 -14.20 13.22
N ARG A 60 -6.66 -13.84 13.26
CA ARG A 60 -5.57 -14.81 13.48
C ARG A 60 -5.63 -15.46 14.86
N ALA A 61 -6.08 -14.73 15.87
CA ALA A 61 -6.19 -15.23 17.24
C ALA A 61 -7.44 -16.09 17.47
N GLU A 62 -8.61 -15.63 17.00
CA GLU A 62 -9.92 -16.18 17.37
C GLU A 62 -10.63 -16.90 16.21
N GLY A 63 -10.19 -16.68 14.98
CA GLY A 63 -10.91 -17.08 13.77
C GLY A 63 -12.22 -16.31 13.58
N SER A 64 -12.93 -16.58 12.49
CA SER A 64 -14.29 -16.08 12.30
C SER A 64 -15.09 -16.97 11.36
N ARG A 65 -16.37 -17.19 11.68
CA ARG A 65 -17.31 -17.97 10.86
C ARG A 65 -18.26 -17.12 10.03
N THR A 66 -18.41 -15.84 10.40
CA THR A 66 -19.40 -14.92 9.83
C THR A 66 -18.76 -13.70 9.18
N ASN A 67 -17.53 -13.36 9.53
CA ASN A 67 -16.82 -12.23 8.96
C ASN A 67 -16.07 -12.65 7.69
N THR A 68 -15.98 -11.75 6.72
CA THR A 68 -15.22 -11.89 5.48
C THR A 68 -13.74 -11.51 5.62
N THR A 69 -13.26 -11.19 6.84
CA THR A 69 -11.85 -10.89 7.12
C THR A 69 -10.89 -11.96 6.61
N TRP A 70 -11.32 -13.22 6.56
CA TRP A 70 -10.52 -14.32 6.00
C TRP A 70 -10.07 -14.05 4.56
N LEU A 71 -10.90 -13.42 3.73
CA LEU A 71 -10.52 -13.04 2.35
C LEU A 71 -9.32 -12.09 2.36
N GLY A 72 -9.34 -11.12 3.28
CA GLY A 72 -8.24 -10.17 3.47
C GLY A 72 -6.97 -10.83 3.98
N GLU A 73 -7.09 -11.72 4.96
CA GLU A 73 -5.96 -12.46 5.51
C GLU A 73 -5.30 -13.37 4.49
N GLU A 74 -6.10 -14.14 3.74
CA GLU A 74 -5.57 -15.04 2.72
C GLU A 74 -4.86 -14.28 1.60
N ALA A 75 -5.46 -13.20 1.09
CA ALA A 75 -4.81 -12.39 0.07
C ALA A 75 -3.54 -11.71 0.61
N ALA A 76 -3.58 -11.17 1.83
CA ALA A 76 -2.41 -10.53 2.43
C ALA A 76 -1.23 -11.50 2.56
N ARG A 77 -1.51 -12.73 3.02
CA ARG A 77 -0.55 -13.83 3.16
C ARG A 77 -0.03 -14.30 1.79
N ASN A 78 -0.91 -14.58 0.83
CA ASN A 78 -0.53 -15.14 -0.46
C ASN A 78 0.26 -14.14 -1.32
N THR A 79 -0.07 -12.85 -1.20
CA THR A 79 0.62 -11.78 -1.95
C THR A 79 1.81 -11.19 -1.22
N ARG A 80 1.99 -11.51 0.07
CA ARG A 80 3.01 -10.94 0.96
C ARG A 80 3.00 -9.41 0.96
N ILE A 81 1.83 -8.81 0.80
CA ILE A 81 1.68 -7.35 0.69
C ILE A 81 2.14 -6.62 1.95
N LEU A 82 1.92 -7.22 3.12
CA LEU A 82 2.30 -6.66 4.43
C LEU A 82 3.82 -6.73 4.68
N GLU A 83 4.56 -7.52 3.90
CA GLU A 83 6.02 -7.65 3.99
C GLU A 83 6.75 -6.64 3.10
N ARG A 84 6.01 -5.89 2.25
CA ARG A 84 6.59 -4.90 1.35
C ARG A 84 7.23 -3.76 2.15
N GLN A 85 8.53 -3.57 1.98
CA GLN A 85 9.27 -2.50 2.64
C GLN A 85 8.75 -1.12 2.22
N PRO A 86 8.53 -0.20 3.18
CA PRO A 86 8.22 1.17 2.86
C PRO A 86 9.30 1.78 1.98
N ARG A 87 8.91 2.41 0.88
CA ARG A 87 9.87 3.17 0.06
C ARG A 87 10.22 4.45 0.81
N VAL A 88 11.46 4.52 1.28
CA VAL A 88 12.03 5.70 1.93
C VAL A 88 12.82 6.49 0.88
N ILE A 89 12.63 7.81 0.84
CA ILE A 89 13.31 8.71 -0.11
C ILE A 89 14.85 8.74 0.10
N SER A 90 15.38 8.06 1.12
CA SER A 90 16.76 8.26 1.58
C SER A 90 17.88 7.86 0.62
N HIS A 91 17.61 7.25 -0.54
CA HIS A 91 18.64 6.89 -1.53
C HIS A 91 18.30 7.24 -2.98
N GLU A 92 17.14 7.84 -3.27
CA GLU A 92 16.82 8.33 -4.62
C GLU A 92 17.41 9.74 -4.78
N GLN A 93 18.71 9.82 -5.07
CA GLN A 93 19.38 11.08 -5.37
C GLN A 93 18.82 11.67 -6.68
N GLN A 94 18.12 12.80 -6.49
CA GLN A 94 17.49 13.72 -7.46
C GLN A 94 16.12 13.32 -8.04
N MET A 95 15.18 14.26 -7.90
CA MET A 95 13.90 14.32 -8.61
C MET A 95 14.14 14.32 -10.13
N ARG A 96 13.68 13.27 -10.82
CA ARG A 96 13.86 13.14 -12.29
C ARG A 96 12.62 13.44 -13.12
N PHE A 97 11.50 13.77 -12.48
CA PHE A 97 10.35 14.30 -13.21
C PHE A 97 10.43 15.83 -13.20
N SER A 98 11.22 16.36 -14.14
CA SER A 98 10.95 17.69 -14.69
C SER A 98 9.88 17.54 -15.78
N GLN A 99 8.99 18.52 -15.88
CA GLN A 99 8.07 18.65 -17.02
C GLN A 99 8.83 18.60 -18.35
#